data_AF-A0A941DPU2-F1
#
_entry.id   AF-A0A941DPU2-F1
#
_cell.length_a   1.000
_cell.length_b   1.000
_cell.length_c   1.000
_cell.angle_alpha   90.00
_cell.angle_beta   90.00
_cell.angle_gamma   90.00
#
_symmetry.space_group_name_H-M   'P 1'
#
loop_
_entity.id
_entity.type
_entity.pdbx_description
1 polymer ?
#
loop_
_entity_poly.entity_id
_entity_poly.type
_entity_poly.pdbx_seq_one_letter_code
_entity_poly.pdbx_strand_id
1 'polypeptide(L)'
;MSLRPFLDHLATSPDEMRQFFQHARSTMLRVLGYRFPKIPHQMLEDAVMQAFKQLWGDQLGQFSSVHPVHTELFRAELIRFLARTVAFRRLLDMLEQHKDEILLRDLITSNQDDCSDDTMYESLMPKEDDDPIHDALENLQLVQRLQRCVDHLTPKLSEVIRCVLGDLRQADTALMLGIPEGTVKSRINEAVKKLKRCMGIHSEDV
;
A
#
# COMPACT_ATOMS: atom_id res chain seq x y z
N MET A 1 8.82 -8.68 -11.37
CA MET A 1 9.50 -9.99 -11.37
C MET A 1 8.47 -11.08 -11.11
N SER A 2 8.64 -12.31 -11.61
CA SER A 2 7.71 -13.40 -11.25
C SER A 2 8.02 -13.91 -9.85
N LEU A 3 6.99 -14.09 -9.03
CA LEU A 3 7.12 -14.59 -7.65
C LEU A 3 7.17 -16.12 -7.57
N ARG A 4 7.04 -16.82 -8.70
CA ARG A 4 7.08 -18.28 -8.75
C ARG A 4 8.32 -18.90 -8.12
N PRO A 5 9.56 -18.43 -8.35
CA PRO A 5 10.74 -19.05 -7.74
C PRO A 5 10.71 -18.99 -6.21
N PHE A 6 10.14 -17.92 -5.64
CA PHE A 6 9.93 -17.80 -4.21
C PHE A 6 8.89 -18.82 -3.73
N LEU A 7 7.73 -18.86 -4.39
CA LEU A 7 6.61 -19.71 -4.01
C LEU A 7 6.95 -21.20 -4.15
N ASP A 8 7.70 -21.58 -5.18
CA ASP A 8 8.17 -22.94 -5.42
C ASP A 8 9.18 -23.37 -4.33
N HIS A 9 10.07 -22.45 -3.94
CA HIS A 9 10.99 -22.68 -2.83
C HIS A 9 10.25 -22.80 -1.50
N LEU A 10 9.27 -21.92 -1.25
CA LEU A 10 8.42 -21.96 -0.06
C LEU A 10 7.60 -23.26 0.00
N ALA A 11 7.11 -23.76 -1.15
CA ALA A 11 6.37 -25.01 -1.27
C ALA A 11 7.22 -26.25 -0.99
N THR A 12 8.55 -26.14 -1.02
CA THR A 12 9.48 -27.25 -0.72
C THR A 12 9.49 -27.59 0.77
N SER A 13 9.18 -26.62 1.65
CA SER A 13 9.15 -26.80 3.11
C SER A 13 7.77 -26.44 3.69
N PRO A 14 6.97 -27.43 4.15
CA PRO A 14 5.61 -27.17 4.64
C PRO A 14 5.59 -26.37 5.96
N ASP A 15 6.69 -26.36 6.71
CA ASP A 15 6.80 -25.60 7.96
C ASP A 15 7.13 -24.14 7.70
N GLU A 16 8.07 -23.85 6.79
CA GLU A 16 8.37 -22.48 6.36
C GLU A 16 7.17 -21.83 5.69
N MET A 17 6.46 -22.59 4.86
CA MET A 17 5.21 -22.16 4.25
C MET A 17 4.19 -21.74 5.32
N ARG A 18 3.96 -22.60 6.32
CA ARG A 18 3.01 -22.30 7.41
C ARG A 18 3.42 -21.07 8.20
N GLN A 19 4.70 -20.93 8.55
CA GLN A 19 5.22 -19.78 9.29
C GLN A 19 5.04 -18.48 8.51
N PHE A 20 5.38 -18.47 7.22
CA PHE A 20 5.21 -17.31 6.34
C PHE A 20 3.74 -16.89 6.26
N PHE A 21 2.82 -17.81 5.98
CA PHE A 21 1.39 -17.50 5.87
C PHE A 21 0.78 -17.02 7.19
N GLN A 22 1.17 -17.61 8.32
CA GLN A 22 0.72 -17.16 9.65
C GLN A 22 1.22 -15.74 9.94
N HIS A 23 2.51 -15.47 9.68
CA HIS A 23 3.09 -14.16 9.88
C HIS A 23 2.45 -13.11 8.97
N ALA A 24 2.31 -13.43 7.68
CA ALA A 24 1.66 -12.57 6.69
C ALA A 24 0.21 -12.26 7.09
N ARG A 25 -0.58 -13.28 7.44
CA ARG A 25 -1.98 -13.11 7.86
C ARG A 25 -2.09 -12.19 9.07
N SER A 26 -1.31 -12.46 10.13
CA SER A 26 -1.35 -11.67 11.36
C SER A 26 -1.01 -10.19 11.10
N THR A 27 -0.04 -9.93 10.21
CA THR A 27 0.36 -8.59 9.83
C THR A 27 -0.72 -7.87 9.04
N MET A 28 -1.31 -8.54 8.03
CA MET A 28 -2.38 -7.96 7.22
C MET A 28 -3.63 -7.63 8.05
N LEU A 29 -4.08 -8.56 8.90
CA LEU A 29 -5.24 -8.34 9.76
C LEU A 29 -5.03 -7.18 10.73
N ARG A 30 -3.82 -7.05 11.29
CA ARG A 30 -3.47 -5.95 12.19
C ARG A 30 -3.52 -4.62 11.46
N VAL A 31 -2.92 -4.53 10.27
CA VAL A 31 -2.89 -3.31 9.46
C VAL A 31 -4.30 -2.90 9.04
N LEU A 32 -5.11 -3.85 8.54
CA LEU A 32 -6.47 -3.57 8.12
C LEU A 32 -7.39 -3.23 9.29
N GLY A 33 -7.31 -3.97 10.39
CA GLY A 33 -8.14 -3.75 11.58
C GLY A 33 -7.87 -2.39 12.23
N TYR A 34 -6.61 -1.93 12.24
CA TYR A 34 -6.27 -0.59 12.73
C TYR A 34 -6.85 0.51 11.82
N ARG A 35 -6.77 0.32 10.50
CA ARG A 35 -7.24 1.33 9.54
C ARG A 35 -8.75 1.36 9.39
N PHE A 36 -9.42 0.25 9.68
CA PHE A 36 -10.87 0.10 9.56
C PHE A 36 -11.47 -0.58 10.81
N PRO A 37 -11.49 0.10 11.97
CA PRO A 37 -11.89 -0.50 13.24
C PRO A 37 -13.37 -0.91 13.30
N LYS A 38 -14.21 -0.33 12.43
CA LYS A 38 -15.65 -0.55 12.37
C LYS A 38 -16.06 -1.70 11.43
N ILE A 39 -15.10 -2.33 10.73
CA ILE A 39 -15.38 -3.44 9.82
C ILE A 39 -15.39 -4.77 10.60
N PRO A 40 -16.36 -5.67 10.34
CA PRO A 40 -16.39 -6.98 10.98
C PRO A 40 -15.14 -7.79 10.64
N HIS A 41 -14.59 -8.48 11.64
CA HIS A 41 -13.38 -9.29 11.50
C HIS A 41 -13.47 -10.30 10.34
N GLN A 42 -14.65 -10.85 10.07
CA GLN A 42 -14.88 -11.79 8.97
C GLN A 42 -14.57 -11.17 7.59
N MET A 43 -14.94 -9.90 7.35
CA MET A 43 -14.59 -9.22 6.09
C MET A 43 -13.09 -8.95 5.97
N LEU A 44 -12.40 -8.69 7.09
CA LEU A 44 -10.95 -8.53 7.10
C LEU A 44 -10.24 -9.85 6.73
N GLU A 45 -10.72 -10.97 7.29
CA GLU A 45 -10.24 -12.31 6.96
C GLU A 45 -10.45 -12.66 5.48
N ASP A 46 -11.63 -12.36 4.95
CA ASP A 46 -11.95 -12.59 3.54
C ASP A 46 -11.03 -11.79 2.62
N ALA A 47 -10.75 -10.53 2.94
CA ALA A 47 -9.82 -9.70 2.19
C ALA A 47 -8.39 -10.29 2.20
N VAL A 48 -7.94 -10.80 3.34
CA VAL A 48 -6.64 -11.48 3.48
C VAL A 48 -6.60 -12.79 2.68
N MET A 49 -7.68 -13.58 2.73
CA MET A 49 -7.79 -14.82 1.97
C MET A 49 -7.71 -14.57 0.45
N GLN A 50 -8.38 -13.51 -0.02
CA GLN A 50 -8.29 -13.11 -1.42
C GLN A 50 -6.88 -12.61 -1.79
N ALA A 51 -6.20 -11.90 -0.89
CA ALA A 51 -4.81 -11.47 -1.12
C ALA A 51 -3.87 -12.67 -1.29
N PHE A 52 -4.02 -13.72 -0.49
CA PHE A 52 -3.26 -14.96 -0.66
C PHE A 52 -3.60 -15.70 -1.95
N LYS A 53 -4.87 -15.74 -2.35
CA LYS A 53 -5.28 -16.31 -3.64
C LYS A 53 -4.59 -15.59 -4.82
N GLN A 54 -4.42 -14.27 -4.73
CA GLN A 54 -3.71 -13.48 -5.75
C GLN A 54 -2.21 -13.68 -5.73
N LEU A 55 -1.61 -13.81 -4.54
CA LEU A 55 -0.21 -14.21 -4.38
C LEU A 55 0.05 -15.54 -5.09
N TRP A 56 -0.77 -16.56 -4.83
CA TRP A 56 -0.60 -17.88 -5.42
C TRP A 56 -0.92 -17.93 -6.92
N GLY A 57 -1.78 -17.02 -7.39
CA GLY A 57 -2.11 -16.87 -8.82
C GLY A 57 -1.10 -16.08 -9.65
N ASP A 58 0.00 -15.57 -9.05
CA ASP A 58 0.97 -14.65 -9.67
C ASP A 58 0.32 -13.36 -10.21
N GLN A 59 -0.77 -12.91 -9.58
CA GLN A 59 -1.56 -11.74 -9.99
C GLN A 59 -1.17 -10.45 -9.25
N LEU A 60 0.03 -10.40 -8.66
CA LEU A 60 0.45 -9.30 -7.79
C LEU A 60 0.96 -8.05 -8.54
N GLY A 61 1.14 -8.16 -9.87
CA GLY A 61 1.24 -7.05 -10.83
C GLY A 61 2.50 -6.17 -10.75
N GLN A 62 2.81 -5.60 -9.58
CA GLN A 62 3.78 -4.51 -9.41
C GLN A 62 4.79 -4.75 -8.29
N PHE A 63 4.82 -5.93 -7.68
CA PHE A 63 5.80 -6.21 -6.64
C PHE A 63 7.22 -6.23 -7.22
N SER A 64 8.09 -5.39 -6.65
CA SER A 64 9.52 -5.33 -6.91
C SER A 64 10.22 -5.20 -5.58
N SER A 65 11.19 -6.07 -5.34
CA SER A 65 12.07 -6.03 -4.18
C SER A 65 13.50 -5.79 -4.65
N VAL A 66 14.27 -5.06 -3.85
CA VAL A 66 15.71 -4.88 -4.04
C VAL A 66 16.49 -6.10 -3.54
N HIS A 67 15.88 -6.88 -2.63
CA HIS A 67 16.50 -8.02 -1.97
C HIS A 67 16.36 -9.32 -2.77
N PRO A 68 17.32 -10.26 -2.62
CA PRO A 68 17.24 -11.56 -3.27
C PRO A 68 16.06 -12.37 -2.72
N VAL A 69 15.46 -13.15 -3.63
CA VAL A 69 14.21 -13.92 -3.44
C VAL A 69 14.21 -14.84 -2.20
N HIS A 70 15.38 -15.31 -1.76
CA HIS A 70 15.52 -16.25 -0.64
C HIS A 70 15.81 -15.58 0.71
N THR A 71 15.82 -14.25 0.78
CA THR A 71 16.20 -13.50 1.99
C THR A 71 14.99 -13.26 2.89
N GLU A 72 15.19 -13.26 4.20
CA GLU A 72 14.14 -12.87 5.16
C GLU A 72 13.66 -11.42 4.93
N LEU A 73 14.54 -10.53 4.47
CA LEU A 73 14.17 -9.16 4.09
C LEU A 73 13.18 -9.12 2.91
N PHE A 74 13.37 -9.99 1.90
CA PHE A 74 12.43 -10.13 0.78
C PHE A 74 11.06 -10.61 1.28
N ARG A 75 11.04 -11.57 2.21
CA ARG A 75 9.80 -12.07 2.85
C ARG A 75 9.07 -10.95 3.58
N ALA A 76 9.80 -10.13 4.36
CA ALA A 76 9.24 -9.00 5.08
C ALA A 76 8.66 -7.93 4.14
N GLU A 77 9.38 -7.57 3.07
CA GLU A 77 8.89 -6.63 2.06
C GLU A 77 7.64 -7.13 1.35
N LEU A 78 7.60 -8.41 0.99
CA LEU A 78 6.42 -9.03 0.38
C LEU A 78 5.22 -8.98 1.32
N ILE A 79 5.41 -9.28 2.61
CA ILE A 79 4.34 -9.20 3.61
C ILE A 79 3.84 -7.76 3.76
N ARG A 80 4.74 -6.78 3.81
CA ARG A 80 4.39 -5.36 3.88
C ARG A 80 3.57 -4.94 2.64
N PHE A 81 3.97 -5.38 1.46
CA PHE A 81 3.24 -5.13 0.21
C PHE A 81 1.86 -5.80 0.20
N LEU A 82 1.76 -7.04 0.67
CA LEU A 82 0.47 -7.73 0.78
C LEU A 82 -0.48 -6.99 1.73
N ALA A 83 0.02 -6.52 2.87
CA ALA A 83 -0.78 -5.81 3.88
C ALA A 83 -1.24 -4.42 3.43
N ARG A 84 -0.33 -3.62 2.89
CA ARG A 84 -0.61 -2.21 2.56
C ARG A 84 -1.36 -2.05 1.24
N THR A 85 -1.09 -2.93 0.28
CA THR A 85 -1.57 -2.74 -1.10
C THR A 85 -2.63 -3.77 -1.46
N VAL A 86 -2.34 -5.06 -1.30
CA VAL A 86 -3.17 -6.13 -1.88
C VAL A 86 -4.42 -6.38 -1.04
N ALA A 87 -4.24 -6.69 0.25
CA ALA A 87 -5.35 -6.92 1.16
C ALA A 87 -6.21 -5.67 1.34
N PHE A 88 -5.59 -4.49 1.36
CA PHE A 88 -6.29 -3.21 1.38
C PHE A 88 -7.22 -3.04 0.16
N ARG A 89 -6.70 -3.26 -1.05
CA ARG A 89 -7.52 -3.17 -2.28
C ARG A 89 -8.68 -4.18 -2.28
N ARG A 90 -8.47 -5.39 -1.76
CA ARG A 90 -9.53 -6.41 -1.65
C ARG A 90 -10.61 -6.01 -0.66
N LEU A 91 -10.21 -5.44 0.47
CA LEU A 91 -11.16 -4.93 1.45
C LEU A 91 -12.00 -3.81 0.86
N LEU A 92 -11.38 -2.87 0.14
CA LEU A 92 -12.12 -1.82 -0.57
C LEU A 92 -13.08 -2.42 -1.62
N ASP A 93 -12.63 -3.35 -2.47
CA ASP A 93 -13.48 -4.06 -3.43
C ASP A 93 -14.74 -4.65 -2.79
N MET A 94 -14.58 -5.31 -1.63
CA MET A 94 -15.68 -5.91 -0.90
C MET A 94 -16.62 -4.85 -0.33
N LEU A 95 -16.08 -3.77 0.26
CA LEU A 95 -16.90 -2.66 0.76
C LEU A 95 -17.65 -1.94 -0.37
N GLU A 96 -17.06 -1.85 -1.56
CA GLU A 96 -17.74 -1.32 -2.74
C GLU A 96 -18.92 -2.21 -3.18
N GLN A 97 -18.77 -3.53 -3.11
CA GLN A 97 -19.85 -4.48 -3.42
C GLN A 97 -20.97 -4.43 -2.38
N HIS A 98 -20.67 -4.04 -1.15
CA HIS A 98 -21.62 -3.90 -0.04
C HIS A 98 -22.04 -2.42 0.23
N LYS A 99 -21.84 -1.51 -0.74
CA LYS A 99 -22.07 -0.04 -0.62
C LYS A 99 -23.49 0.35 -0.17
N ASP A 100 -24.50 -0.49 -0.39
CA ASP A 100 -25.88 -0.22 0.05
C ASP A 100 -26.10 -0.43 1.56
N GLU A 101 -25.20 -1.12 2.26
CA GLU A 101 -25.33 -1.43 3.70
C GLU A 101 -24.39 -0.60 4.59
N ILE A 102 -23.31 -0.02 4.04
CA ILE A 102 -22.25 0.61 4.84
C ILE A 102 -21.76 1.91 4.18
N LEU A 103 -22.04 3.05 4.83
CA LEU A 103 -21.48 4.36 4.43
C LEU A 103 -19.97 4.37 4.68
N LEU A 104 -19.17 4.07 3.65
CA LEU A 104 -17.69 4.12 3.62
C LEU A 104 -17.08 5.37 4.28
N ARG A 105 -17.80 6.50 4.26
CA ARG A 105 -17.37 7.77 4.83
C ARG A 105 -17.32 7.75 6.36
N ASP A 106 -18.25 7.02 6.99
CA ASP A 106 -18.38 6.93 8.46
C ASP A 106 -17.41 5.90 9.07
N LEU A 107 -16.81 5.04 8.23
CA LEU A 107 -15.80 4.06 8.63
C LEU A 107 -14.39 4.64 8.70
N ILE A 108 -14.11 5.67 7.90
CA ILE A 108 -12.77 6.28 7.75
C ILE A 108 -12.59 7.49 8.68
N THR A 109 -13.67 8.06 9.22
CA THR A 109 -13.64 9.23 10.11
C THR A 109 -13.79 8.85 11.58
N SER A 110 -12.67 8.62 12.26
CA SER A 110 -12.49 8.90 13.71
C SER A 110 -11.04 8.65 14.17
N ASN A 111 -10.03 9.22 13.51
CA ASN A 111 -8.64 9.21 14.01
C ASN A 111 -7.89 10.50 13.61
N GLN A 112 -8.58 11.63 13.50
CA GLN A 112 -7.96 12.96 13.37
C GLN A 112 -8.10 13.83 14.62
N ASP A 113 -8.76 13.34 15.66
CA ASP A 113 -8.77 13.99 16.97
C ASP A 113 -8.45 12.94 18.03
N ASP A 114 -7.56 13.35 18.92
CA ASP A 114 -6.99 12.68 20.09
C ASP A 114 -5.83 11.68 19.92
N CYS A 115 -4.76 12.07 20.64
CA CYS A 115 -3.57 11.32 21.05
C CYS A 115 -2.41 11.23 20.05
N SER A 116 -1.55 12.26 20.14
CA SER A 116 -0.09 12.15 20.23
C SER A 116 0.40 10.77 20.72
N ASP A 117 0.57 9.81 19.82
CA ASP A 117 1.41 8.62 20.06
C ASP A 117 1.89 7.92 18.77
N ASP A 118 1.98 8.65 17.67
CA ASP A 118 2.46 8.13 16.36
C ASP A 118 3.95 7.71 16.38
N THR A 119 4.67 8.01 17.47
CA THR A 119 6.10 7.69 17.63
C THR A 119 6.37 6.40 18.42
N MET A 120 5.40 5.92 19.22
CA MET A 120 5.56 4.67 19.99
C MET A 120 5.41 3.43 19.09
N TYR A 121 4.57 3.51 18.06
CA TYR A 121 4.31 2.40 17.13
C TYR A 121 5.42 2.17 16.08
N GLU A 122 6.20 3.19 15.70
CA GLU A 122 7.47 2.98 14.98
C GLU A 122 8.51 2.26 15.84
N SER A 123 8.37 2.31 17.17
CA SER A 123 9.32 1.70 18.11
C SER A 123 9.02 0.25 18.49
N LEU A 124 7.82 -0.26 18.15
CA LEU A 124 7.39 -1.66 18.40
C LEU A 124 7.53 -2.58 17.18
N MET A 125 7.88 -2.01 16.02
CA MET A 125 8.44 -2.78 14.92
C MET A 125 9.89 -3.10 15.27
N PRO A 126 10.41 -4.32 15.01
CA PRO A 126 11.84 -4.58 15.11
C PRO A 126 12.57 -3.51 14.30
N LYS A 127 13.31 -2.63 14.97
CA LYS A 127 14.26 -1.75 14.32
C LYS A 127 15.44 -2.65 13.96
N GLU A 128 15.60 -2.90 12.67
CA GLU A 128 16.65 -3.74 12.12
C GLU A 128 18.02 -3.17 12.52
N ASP A 129 18.80 -3.94 13.27
CA ASP A 129 20.26 -3.81 13.30
C ASP A 129 20.79 -4.58 12.08
N ASP A 130 21.16 -3.88 11.00
CA ASP A 130 22.01 -4.37 9.90
C ASP A 130 22.39 -3.17 9.02
N ASP A 131 23.68 -2.85 8.86
CA ASP A 131 24.27 -1.61 8.29
C ASP A 131 23.39 -0.90 7.21
N PRO A 132 22.45 -0.03 7.64
CA PRO A 132 21.32 0.44 6.83
C PRO A 132 21.44 1.91 6.42
N ILE A 133 22.54 2.58 6.78
CA ILE A 133 22.61 4.04 6.80
C ILE A 133 22.73 4.65 5.40
N HIS A 134 23.37 3.99 4.43
CA HIS A 134 23.59 4.58 3.10
C HIS A 134 22.34 4.49 2.21
N ASP A 135 21.74 3.31 2.08
CA ASP A 135 20.55 3.09 1.24
C ASP A 135 19.27 3.63 1.88
N ALA A 136 19.16 3.63 3.22
CA ALA A 136 18.05 4.30 3.90
C ALA A 136 18.16 5.83 3.75
N LEU A 137 19.38 6.39 3.76
CA LEU A 137 19.59 7.81 3.54
C LEU A 137 19.26 8.21 2.10
N GLU A 138 19.65 7.43 1.10
CA GLU A 138 19.28 7.68 -0.30
C GLU A 138 17.76 7.57 -0.53
N ASN A 139 17.12 6.52 0.02
CA ASN A 139 15.67 6.37 -0.04
C ASN A 139 14.94 7.49 0.70
N LEU A 140 15.42 7.89 1.87
CA LEU A 140 14.85 8.98 2.65
C LEU A 140 15.01 10.32 1.92
N GLN A 141 16.15 10.57 1.28
CA GLN A 141 16.36 11.73 0.41
C GLN A 141 15.41 11.70 -0.79
N LEU A 142 15.19 10.55 -1.41
CA LEU A 142 14.29 10.39 -2.54
C LEU A 142 12.82 10.63 -2.13
N VAL A 143 12.40 10.08 -0.99
CA VAL A 143 11.07 10.31 -0.41
C VAL A 143 10.88 11.78 -0.03
N GLN A 144 11.87 12.41 0.61
CA GLN A 144 11.81 13.84 0.95
C GLN A 144 11.77 14.73 -0.28
N ARG A 145 12.46 14.35 -1.35
CA ARG A 145 12.44 15.07 -2.62
C ARG A 145 11.08 14.91 -3.31
N LEU A 146 10.53 13.69 -3.33
CA LEU A 146 9.20 13.42 -3.85
C LEU A 146 8.13 14.19 -3.07
N GLN A 147 8.21 14.19 -1.73
CA GLN A 147 7.28 14.92 -0.86
C GLN A 147 7.31 16.42 -1.16
N ARG A 148 8.50 17.03 -1.26
CA ARG A 148 8.67 18.43 -1.68
C ARG A 148 8.04 18.70 -3.06
N CYS A 149 8.22 17.79 -4.01
CA CYS A 149 7.60 17.91 -5.32
C CYS A 149 6.07 17.80 -5.27
N VAL A 150 5.51 16.95 -4.39
CA VAL A 150 4.06 16.83 -4.17
C VAL A 150 3.50 18.08 -3.51
N ASP A 151 4.19 18.67 -2.54
CA ASP A 151 3.75 19.89 -1.85
C ASP A 151 3.83 21.13 -2.76
N HIS A 152 4.64 21.08 -3.82
CA HIS A 152 4.68 22.10 -4.88
C HIS A 152 3.63 21.91 -5.99
N LEU A 153 2.84 20.82 -5.97
CA LEU A 153 1.70 20.70 -6.86
C LEU A 153 0.59 21.67 -6.45
N THR A 154 -0.26 22.03 -7.41
CA THR A 154 -1.47 22.80 -7.09
C THR A 154 -2.38 21.98 -6.16
N PRO A 155 -3.18 22.60 -5.27
CA PRO A 155 -4.00 21.88 -4.28
C PRO A 155 -4.89 20.80 -4.91
N LYS A 156 -5.48 21.12 -6.06
CA LYS A 156 -6.34 20.22 -6.84
C LYS A 156 -5.61 18.97 -7.38
N LEU A 157 -4.30 19.07 -7.62
CA LEU A 157 -3.45 17.98 -8.09
C LEU A 157 -2.86 17.21 -6.92
N SER A 158 -2.45 17.90 -5.85
CA SER A 158 -1.90 17.24 -4.66
C SER A 158 -2.94 16.40 -3.95
N GLU A 159 -4.21 16.82 -3.87
CA GLU A 159 -5.32 16.03 -3.32
C GLU A 159 -5.49 14.71 -4.07
N VAL A 160 -5.54 14.77 -5.41
CA VAL A 160 -5.68 13.57 -6.25
C VAL A 160 -4.47 12.65 -6.09
N ILE A 161 -3.25 13.20 -6.07
CA ILE A 161 -2.03 12.41 -5.85
C ILE A 161 -1.99 11.81 -4.44
N ARG A 162 -2.43 12.52 -3.41
CA ARG A 162 -2.52 11.98 -2.05
C ARG A 162 -3.53 10.84 -1.97
N CYS A 163 -4.65 10.91 -2.68
CA CYS A 163 -5.58 9.79 -2.82
C CYS A 163 -4.91 8.59 -3.51
N VAL A 164 -4.18 8.82 -4.61
CA VAL A 164 -3.46 7.74 -5.33
C VAL A 164 -2.36 7.12 -4.47
N LEU A 165 -1.58 7.92 -3.74
CA LEU A 165 -0.55 7.46 -2.79
C LEU A 165 -1.17 6.75 -1.58
N GLY A 166 -2.43 7.06 -1.26
CA GLY A 166 -3.24 6.32 -0.29
C GLY A 166 -3.91 5.07 -0.86
N ASP A 167 -3.53 4.64 -2.07
CA ASP A 167 -4.05 3.47 -2.79
C ASP A 167 -5.55 3.53 -3.15
N LEU A 168 -6.14 4.73 -3.26
CA LEU A 168 -7.51 4.89 -3.76
C LEU A 168 -7.57 4.72 -5.29
N ARG A 169 -8.66 4.12 -5.77
CA ARG A 169 -8.95 4.04 -7.21
C ARG A 169 -9.34 5.39 -7.78
N GLN A 170 -9.28 5.52 -9.10
CA GLN A 170 -9.73 6.73 -9.78
C GLN A 170 -11.22 7.00 -9.53
N ALA A 171 -12.05 5.95 -9.52
CA ALA A 171 -13.46 6.03 -9.18
C ALA A 171 -13.71 6.47 -7.72
N ASP A 172 -12.97 5.92 -6.75
CA ASP A 172 -13.11 6.32 -5.34
C ASP A 172 -12.61 7.74 -5.09
N THR A 173 -11.52 8.12 -5.76
CA THR A 173 -10.99 9.49 -5.73
C THR A 173 -11.98 10.47 -6.33
N ALA A 174 -12.70 10.08 -7.38
CA ALA A 174 -13.75 10.87 -8.03
C ALA A 174 -14.91 11.11 -7.05
N LEU A 175 -15.38 10.07 -6.38
CA LEU A 175 -16.42 10.15 -5.35
C LEU A 175 -15.99 11.00 -4.15
N MET A 176 -14.78 10.78 -3.64
CA MET A 176 -14.25 11.47 -2.46
C MET A 176 -14.08 12.98 -2.69
N LEU A 177 -13.57 13.36 -3.86
CA LEU A 177 -13.32 14.76 -4.21
C LEU A 177 -14.52 15.43 -4.90
N GLY A 178 -15.60 14.69 -5.16
CA GLY A 178 -16.79 15.21 -5.85
C GLY A 178 -16.50 15.68 -7.28
N ILE A 179 -15.57 15.04 -7.98
CA ILE A 179 -15.17 15.38 -9.36
C ILE A 179 -15.38 14.20 -10.31
N PRO A 180 -15.57 14.43 -11.61
CA PRO A 180 -15.71 13.33 -12.58
C PRO A 180 -14.45 12.46 -12.66
N GLU A 181 -14.62 11.16 -12.88
CA GLU A 181 -13.49 10.22 -13.04
C GLU A 181 -12.55 10.61 -14.19
N GLY A 182 -13.09 11.14 -15.29
CA GLY A 182 -12.28 11.70 -16.38
C GLY A 182 -11.40 12.88 -15.93
N THR A 183 -11.87 13.68 -14.97
CA THR A 183 -11.10 14.77 -14.36
C THR A 183 -10.04 14.23 -13.41
N VAL A 184 -10.33 13.18 -12.63
CA VAL A 184 -9.33 12.49 -11.81
C VAL A 184 -8.19 11.99 -12.69
N LYS A 185 -8.50 11.25 -13.77
CA LYS A 185 -7.50 10.73 -14.71
C LYS A 185 -6.64 11.84 -15.32
N SER A 186 -7.27 12.93 -15.75
CA SER A 186 -6.56 14.09 -16.29
C SER A 186 -5.62 14.72 -15.25
N ARG A 187 -6.11 14.92 -14.02
CA ARG A 187 -5.31 15.46 -12.91
C ARG A 187 -4.17 14.53 -12.49
N ILE A 188 -4.37 13.22 -12.46
CA ILE A 188 -3.27 12.25 -12.21
C ILE A 188 -2.19 12.40 -13.28
N ASN A 189 -2.57 12.41 -14.56
CA ASN A 189 -1.61 12.53 -15.65
C ASN A 189 -0.83 13.84 -15.58
N GLU A 190 -1.52 14.96 -15.34
CA GLU A 190 -0.88 16.28 -15.20
C GLU A 190 0.05 16.32 -13.99
N ALA A 191 -0.39 15.79 -12.85
CA ALA A 191 0.41 15.74 -11.63
C ALA A 191 1.65 14.85 -11.79
N VAL A 192 1.52 13.67 -12.42
CA VAL A 192 2.66 12.78 -12.71
C VAL A 192 3.65 13.45 -13.66
N LYS A 193 3.20 14.16 -14.70
CA LYS A 193 4.10 14.94 -15.58
C LYS A 193 4.87 15.99 -14.79
N LYS A 194 4.20 16.71 -13.89
CA LYS A 194 4.83 17.71 -13.01
C LYS A 194 5.82 17.08 -12.02
N LEU A 195 5.47 15.94 -11.42
CA LEU A 195 6.35 15.21 -10.51
C LEU A 195 7.60 14.68 -11.21
N LYS A 196 7.45 14.09 -12.40
CA LYS A 196 8.60 13.62 -13.21
C LYS A 196 9.57 14.76 -13.54
N ARG A 197 9.04 15.91 -13.97
CA ARG A 197 9.84 17.12 -14.22
C ARG A 197 10.54 17.62 -12.96
N CYS A 198 9.84 17.67 -11.82
CA CYS A 198 10.42 18.09 -10.54
C CYS A 198 11.51 17.14 -10.03
N MET A 199 11.33 15.84 -10.23
CA MET A 199 12.31 14.81 -9.87
C MET A 199 13.50 14.77 -10.84
N GLY A 200 13.46 15.48 -11.97
CA GLY A 200 14.50 15.43 -13.00
C GLY A 200 14.49 14.13 -13.81
N ILE A 201 13.40 13.37 -13.76
CA ILE A 201 13.22 12.16 -14.55
C ILE A 201 12.69 12.61 -15.90
N HIS A 202 13.58 12.72 -16.89
CA HIS A 202 13.22 13.14 -18.24
C HIS A 202 12.15 12.22 -18.83
N SER A 203 10.92 12.72 -18.97
CA SER A 203 9.97 12.19 -19.92
C SER A 203 10.20 12.93 -21.24
N GLU A 204 10.88 12.26 -22.17
CA GLU A 204 10.78 12.58 -23.59
C GLU A 204 9.29 12.49 -23.97
N ASP A 205 8.64 13.65 -24.07
CA ASP A 205 7.36 13.78 -24.76
C ASP A 205 7.70 13.70 -26.26
N VAL A 206 7.35 12.57 -26.91
CA VAL A 206 6.93 12.53 -28.33
C VAL A 206 5.48 12.09 -28.35
#